data_AF-A0A9P9WJ73-F1
#
_entry.id   AF-A0A9P9WJ73-F1
#
_cell.length_a   1.000
_cell.length_b   1.000
_cell.length_c   1.000
_cell.angle_alpha   90.00
_cell.angle_beta   90.00
_cell.angle_gamma   90.00
#
_symmetry.space_group_name_H-M   'P 1'
#
loop_
_entity.id
_entity.type
_entity.pdbx_description
1 polymer ?
#
loop_
_entity_poly.entity_id
_entity_poly.type
_entity_poly.pdbx_seq_one_letter_code
_entity_poly.pdbx_strand_id
1 'polypeptide(L)'
;MDHGERPSIGVEDYDCAPPLNIDDADLNTSTPLPKAEDELTQTSVQIRLMRSIPTRLKIARLLNNFQGDLSFEAVLSLSSELSEILKCCTRLLEAFRMSTNSPTAFQTKMYDLMVQRFVLGLHHPFALKAMENPSYYYSRKMCVGASLRLLTHNSALSGDDDFQRIRMRGSGLFMIPFTQCALYLCSELTDQAETEEPVPTNGQETSLYKQLHSGTKSYLNCVKERS
;
A
#
# COMPACT_ATOMS: atom_id res chain seq x y z
N MET A 1 -7.97 -6.84 -10.21
CA MET A 1 -9.04 -5.87 -10.52
C MET A 1 -8.39 -4.79 -11.35
N ASP A 2 -7.93 -5.20 -12.52
CA ASP A 2 -7.05 -4.36 -13.33
C ASP A 2 -7.84 -3.80 -14.53
N HIS A 3 -9.12 -4.18 -14.63
CA HIS A 3 -10.04 -3.86 -15.72
C HIS A 3 -11.19 -2.93 -15.32
N GLY A 4 -11.20 -2.37 -14.10
CA GLY A 4 -12.27 -1.44 -13.67
C GLY A 4 -13.64 -2.08 -13.48
N GLU A 5 -13.71 -3.39 -13.37
CA GLU A 5 -14.96 -4.13 -13.17
C GLU A 5 -15.27 -4.33 -11.69
N ARG A 6 -16.57 -4.39 -11.37
CA ARG A 6 -17.00 -4.80 -10.03
C ARG A 6 -16.50 -6.22 -9.75
N PRO A 7 -15.97 -6.47 -8.54
CA PRO A 7 -15.58 -7.83 -8.17
C PRO A 7 -16.78 -8.76 -8.29
N SER A 8 -16.62 -9.86 -9.04
CA SER A 8 -17.64 -10.91 -9.17
C SER A 8 -17.85 -11.70 -7.88
N ILE A 9 -16.90 -11.59 -6.93
CA ILE A 9 -16.92 -12.24 -5.63
C ILE A 9 -17.09 -11.21 -4.50
N GLY A 10 -17.96 -11.54 -3.56
CA GLY A 10 -18.24 -10.85 -2.32
C GLY A 10 -17.66 -11.46 -1.08
N VAL A 11 -17.89 -10.80 0.05
CA VAL A 11 -17.48 -11.31 1.36
C VAL A 11 -18.30 -12.55 1.73
N GLU A 12 -19.54 -12.58 1.25
CA GLU A 12 -20.53 -13.63 1.38
C GLU A 12 -20.28 -14.84 0.47
N ASP A 13 -19.38 -14.72 -0.52
CA ASP A 13 -19.18 -15.73 -1.57
C ASP A 13 -17.99 -16.67 -1.30
N TYR A 14 -17.29 -16.50 -0.17
CA TYR A 14 -16.21 -17.40 0.25
C TYR A 14 -16.28 -17.71 1.74
N ASP A 15 -16.01 -18.96 2.10
CA ASP A 15 -16.00 -19.48 3.47
C ASP A 15 -14.62 -19.99 3.93
N CYS A 16 -13.60 -19.82 3.08
CA CYS A 16 -12.25 -20.26 3.37
C CYS A 16 -11.65 -19.50 4.56
N ALA A 17 -11.22 -20.25 5.59
CA ALA A 17 -10.39 -19.72 6.65
C ALA A 17 -9.01 -19.27 6.13
N PRO A 18 -8.31 -18.33 6.81
CA PRO A 18 -6.92 -18.05 6.51
C PRO A 18 -6.03 -19.30 6.63
N PRO A 19 -4.86 -19.33 5.96
CA PRO A 19 -3.88 -20.39 6.15
C PRO A 19 -3.50 -20.57 7.63
N LEU A 20 -3.16 -21.80 8.01
CA LEU A 20 -2.60 -22.07 9.34
C LEU A 20 -1.19 -21.47 9.44
N ASN A 21 -0.83 -20.94 10.61
CA ASN A 21 0.51 -20.43 10.88
C ASN A 21 1.46 -21.60 11.21
N ILE A 22 1.87 -22.35 10.18
CA ILE A 22 2.76 -23.51 10.29
C ILE A 22 3.95 -23.33 9.36
N ASP A 23 5.07 -24.00 9.66
CA ASP A 23 6.22 -24.02 8.77
C ASP A 23 5.93 -24.90 7.55
N ASP A 24 6.52 -24.56 6.40
CA ASP A 24 6.34 -25.34 5.16
C ASP A 24 6.81 -26.80 5.31
N ALA A 25 7.80 -27.05 6.17
CA ALA A 25 8.29 -28.41 6.46
C ALA A 25 7.22 -29.30 7.11
N ASP A 26 6.27 -28.69 7.84
CA ASP A 26 5.21 -29.38 8.56
C ASP A 26 3.94 -29.58 7.73
N LEU A 27 3.91 -29.13 6.47
CA LEU A 27 2.75 -29.23 5.58
C LEU A 27 2.32 -30.69 5.34
N ASN A 28 3.25 -31.63 5.37
CA ASN A 28 2.98 -33.06 5.18
C ASN A 28 2.62 -33.78 6.49
N THR A 29 2.63 -33.08 7.62
CA THR A 29 2.26 -33.64 8.92
C THR A 29 0.74 -33.78 8.99
N SER A 30 0.26 -34.92 9.46
CA SER A 30 -1.19 -35.22 9.49
C SER A 30 -2.01 -34.26 10.38
N THR A 31 -1.41 -33.71 11.43
CA THR A 31 -2.06 -32.77 12.37
C THR A 31 -1.06 -31.73 12.88
N PRO A 32 -0.65 -30.75 12.06
CA PRO A 32 0.31 -29.74 12.50
C PRO A 32 -0.39 -28.78 13.48
N LEU A 33 0.26 -28.46 14.61
CA LEU A 33 -0.23 -27.44 15.52
C LEU A 33 0.19 -26.05 15.01
N PRO A 34 -0.73 -25.10 14.84
CA PRO A 34 -0.39 -23.73 14.48
C PRO A 34 0.45 -23.06 15.56
N LYS A 35 1.49 -22.35 15.14
CA LYS A 35 2.27 -21.48 16.02
C LYS A 35 1.49 -20.24 16.43
N ALA A 36 1.96 -19.58 17.49
CA ALA A 36 1.39 -18.31 17.93
C ALA A 36 1.45 -17.24 16.82
N GLU A 37 0.57 -16.25 16.87
CA GLU A 37 0.40 -15.26 15.78
C GLU A 37 1.62 -14.34 15.59
N ASP A 38 2.42 -14.21 16.65
CA ASP A 38 3.68 -13.48 16.77
C ASP A 38 4.91 -14.36 16.54
N GLU A 39 4.72 -15.62 16.14
CA GLU A 39 5.77 -16.47 15.60
C GLU A 39 5.74 -16.46 14.07
N LEU A 40 6.86 -16.07 13.48
CA LEU A 40 7.00 -15.99 12.03
C LEU A 40 7.07 -17.39 11.41
N THR A 41 6.28 -17.58 10.35
CA THR A 41 6.34 -18.70 9.40
C THR A 41 6.33 -18.16 7.96
N GLN A 42 6.52 -19.05 6.99
CA GLN A 42 6.48 -18.74 5.57
C GLN A 42 5.10 -18.23 5.11
N THR A 43 4.03 -18.52 5.88
CA THR A 43 2.65 -18.12 5.57
C THR A 43 2.17 -16.87 6.33
N SER A 44 2.95 -16.35 7.29
CA SER A 44 2.50 -15.25 8.17
C SER A 44 2.07 -13.99 7.40
N VAL A 45 2.76 -13.65 6.29
CA VAL A 45 2.40 -12.48 5.48
C VAL A 45 1.10 -12.71 4.70
N GLN A 46 0.89 -13.92 4.18
CA GLN A 46 -0.33 -14.33 3.48
C GLN A 46 -1.53 -14.30 4.45
N ILE A 47 -1.37 -14.78 5.68
CA ILE A 47 -2.38 -14.67 6.74
C ILE A 47 -2.77 -13.21 6.96
N ARG A 48 -1.81 -12.27 6.94
CA ARG A 48 -2.10 -10.83 7.10
C ARG A 48 -2.82 -10.26 5.89
N LEU A 49 -2.42 -10.64 4.68
CA LEU A 49 -3.13 -10.24 3.46
C LEU A 49 -4.58 -10.71 3.48
N MET A 50 -4.84 -11.94 3.94
CA MET A 50 -6.19 -12.51 4.07
C MET A 50 -7.08 -11.66 4.98
N ARG A 51 -6.55 -11.13 6.10
CA ARG A 51 -7.31 -10.25 7.02
C ARG A 51 -7.84 -8.98 6.36
N SER A 52 -7.13 -8.48 5.35
CA SER A 52 -7.54 -7.26 4.62
C SER A 52 -8.49 -7.53 3.45
N ILE A 53 -8.70 -8.79 3.04
CA ILE A 53 -9.53 -9.12 1.86
C ILE A 53 -10.94 -8.55 1.95
N PRO A 54 -11.70 -8.74 3.07
CA PRO A 54 -13.08 -8.27 3.12
C PRO A 54 -13.18 -6.76 2.86
N THR A 55 -12.35 -5.97 3.54
CA THR A 55 -12.32 -4.51 3.37
C THR A 55 -11.88 -4.09 1.97
N ARG A 56 -10.88 -4.77 1.40
CA ARG A 56 -10.42 -4.50 0.03
C ARG A 56 -11.49 -4.83 -1.02
N LEU A 57 -12.29 -5.87 -0.81
CA LEU A 57 -13.45 -6.18 -1.67
C LEU A 57 -14.55 -5.13 -1.55
N LYS A 58 -14.87 -4.66 -0.34
CA LYS A 58 -15.81 -3.54 -0.14
C LYS A 58 -15.35 -2.28 -0.87
N ILE A 59 -14.08 -1.90 -0.71
CA ILE A 59 -13.48 -0.74 -1.40
C ILE A 59 -13.60 -0.90 -2.91
N ALA A 60 -13.23 -2.07 -3.44
CA ALA A 60 -13.33 -2.33 -4.85
C ALA A 60 -14.76 -2.25 -5.41
N ARG A 61 -15.74 -2.82 -4.70
CA ARG A 61 -17.15 -2.71 -5.07
C ARG A 61 -17.59 -1.25 -5.09
N LEU A 62 -17.19 -0.46 -4.09
CA LEU A 62 -17.49 0.97 -4.01
C LEU A 62 -16.87 1.73 -5.21
N LEU A 63 -15.59 1.52 -5.50
CA LEU A 63 -14.88 2.23 -6.58
C LEU A 63 -15.36 1.86 -7.97
N ASN A 64 -15.84 0.63 -8.17
CA ASN A 64 -16.37 0.17 -9.46
C ASN A 64 -17.91 0.30 -9.54
N ASN A 65 -18.53 1.10 -8.66
CA ASN A 65 -19.97 1.36 -8.69
C ASN A 65 -20.34 2.47 -9.67
N PHE A 66 -20.56 2.14 -10.95
CA PHE A 66 -20.96 3.11 -11.99
C PHE A 66 -22.32 3.81 -11.78
N GLN A 67 -23.16 3.35 -10.86
CA GLN A 67 -24.55 3.82 -10.74
C GLN A 67 -24.75 4.89 -9.66
N GLY A 68 -23.71 5.28 -8.91
CA GLY A 68 -23.85 6.26 -7.84
C GLY A 68 -22.58 7.09 -7.62
N ASP A 69 -22.79 8.30 -7.10
CA ASP A 69 -21.69 9.17 -6.69
C ASP A 69 -20.96 8.58 -5.49
N LEU A 70 -19.63 8.70 -5.52
CA LEU A 70 -18.77 8.27 -4.43
C LEU A 70 -18.98 9.18 -3.22
N SER A 71 -19.59 8.66 -2.15
CA SER A 71 -19.78 9.38 -0.89
C SER A 71 -18.46 9.50 -0.12
N PHE A 72 -18.13 10.71 0.34
CA PHE A 72 -16.93 10.92 1.15
C PHE A 72 -17.04 10.23 2.52
N GLU A 73 -18.24 10.13 3.10
CA GLU A 73 -18.47 9.42 4.35
C GLU A 73 -18.15 7.91 4.21
N ALA A 74 -18.60 7.30 3.10
CA ALA A 74 -18.28 5.90 2.81
C ALA A 74 -16.76 5.70 2.62
N VAL A 75 -16.08 6.67 2.00
CA VAL A 75 -14.61 6.68 1.89
C VAL A 75 -13.94 6.74 3.27
N LEU A 76 -14.39 7.62 4.15
CA LEU A 76 -13.82 7.74 5.51
C LEU A 76 -14.05 6.47 6.33
N SER A 77 -15.25 5.88 6.25
CA SER A 77 -15.58 4.63 6.95
C SER A 77 -14.67 3.48 6.53
N LEU A 78 -14.55 3.23 5.21
CA LEU A 78 -13.68 2.17 4.69
C LEU A 78 -12.18 2.47 4.90
N SER A 79 -11.78 3.75 4.85
CA SER A 79 -10.42 4.17 5.18
C SER A 79 -10.06 3.83 6.63
N SER A 80 -10.98 4.08 7.57
CA SER A 80 -10.78 3.74 8.98
C SER A 80 -10.62 2.23 9.17
N GLU A 81 -11.56 1.43 8.61
CA GLU A 81 -11.51 -0.04 8.69
C GLU A 81 -10.18 -0.58 8.14
N LEU A 82 -9.75 -0.11 6.97
CA LEU A 82 -8.50 -0.55 6.37
C LEU A 82 -7.30 -0.09 7.21
N SER A 83 -7.28 1.16 7.68
CA SER A 83 -6.17 1.72 8.45
C SER A 83 -5.93 0.97 9.77
N GLU A 84 -6.98 0.53 10.45
CA GLU A 84 -6.87 -0.28 11.67
C GLU A 84 -6.21 -1.64 11.38
N ILE A 85 -6.63 -2.32 10.31
CA ILE A 85 -6.04 -3.59 9.87
C ILE A 85 -4.56 -3.40 9.53
N LEU A 86 -4.23 -2.35 8.77
CA LEU A 86 -2.86 -2.08 8.35
C LEU A 86 -1.95 -1.69 9.51
N LYS A 87 -2.46 -0.95 10.50
CA LYS A 87 -1.71 -0.60 11.71
C LYS A 87 -1.36 -1.85 12.53
N CYS A 88 -2.33 -2.76 12.71
CA CYS A 88 -2.10 -4.02 13.39
C CYS A 88 -1.05 -4.87 12.67
N CYS A 89 -1.19 -5.03 11.35
CA CYS A 89 -0.26 -5.83 10.56
C CYS A 89 1.14 -5.22 10.50
N THR A 90 1.25 -3.88 10.37
CA THR A 90 2.55 -3.20 10.34
C THR A 90 3.33 -3.43 11.64
N ARG A 91 2.67 -3.31 12.80
CA ARG A 91 3.31 -3.57 14.11
C ARG A 91 3.87 -4.98 14.22
N LEU A 92 3.15 -5.97 13.70
CA LEU A 92 3.58 -7.37 13.75
C LEU A 92 4.71 -7.65 12.76
N LEU A 93 4.65 -7.09 11.54
CA LEU A 93 5.76 -7.17 10.59
C LEU A 93 7.02 -6.49 11.12
N GLU A 94 6.89 -5.38 11.85
CA GLU A 94 8.01 -4.73 12.53
C GLU A 94 8.56 -5.59 13.67
N ALA A 95 7.71 -6.24 14.47
CA ALA A 95 8.15 -7.18 15.48
C ALA A 95 8.94 -8.35 14.86
N PHE A 96 8.47 -8.90 13.74
CA PHE A 96 9.20 -9.96 13.03
C PHE A 96 10.54 -9.50 12.45
N ARG A 97 10.70 -8.21 12.12
CA ARG A 97 12.01 -7.70 11.67
C ARG A 97 13.04 -7.69 12.79
N MET A 98 12.59 -7.65 14.05
CA MET A 98 13.46 -7.66 15.22
C MET A 98 13.76 -9.08 15.73
N SER A 99 13.09 -10.11 15.20
CA SER A 99 13.35 -11.52 15.54
C SER A 99 14.48 -12.12 14.70
N THR A 100 14.97 -13.28 15.12
CA THR A 100 16.02 -14.06 14.43
C THR A 100 15.64 -14.42 13.00
N ASN A 101 14.35 -14.66 12.75
CA ASN A 101 13.78 -14.83 11.43
C ASN A 101 12.99 -13.57 11.09
N SER A 102 13.17 -13.03 9.88
CA SER A 102 12.44 -11.85 9.40
C SER A 102 11.75 -12.12 8.07
N PRO A 103 10.61 -11.46 7.78
CA PRO A 103 9.99 -11.58 6.47
C PRO A 103 10.95 -11.07 5.39
N THR A 104 10.95 -11.76 4.25
CA THR A 104 11.76 -11.33 3.11
C THR A 104 11.35 -9.93 2.66
N ALA A 105 12.29 -9.21 2.03
CA ALA A 105 11.99 -7.93 1.41
C ALA A 105 10.84 -8.05 0.39
N PHE A 106 10.87 -9.11 -0.43
CA PHE A 106 9.80 -9.41 -1.39
C PHE A 106 8.43 -9.53 -0.71
N GLN A 107 8.31 -10.33 0.36
CA GLN A 107 7.04 -10.51 1.07
C GLN A 107 6.51 -9.18 1.62
N THR A 108 7.38 -8.37 2.23
CA THR A 108 6.95 -7.08 2.80
C THR A 108 6.53 -6.09 1.71
N LYS A 109 7.29 -6.01 0.62
CA LYS A 109 7.00 -5.13 -0.52
C LYS A 109 5.73 -5.52 -1.26
N MET A 110 5.53 -6.83 -1.45
CA MET A 110 4.31 -7.37 -2.04
C MET A 110 3.10 -7.07 -1.13
N TYR A 111 3.26 -7.23 0.19
CA TYR A 111 2.23 -6.85 1.14
C TYR A 111 1.85 -5.37 0.99
N ASP A 112 2.83 -4.47 1.03
CA ASP A 112 2.60 -3.03 0.89
C ASP A 112 1.92 -2.70 -0.46
N LEU A 113 2.35 -3.29 -1.58
CA LEU A 113 1.69 -3.11 -2.88
C LEU A 113 0.22 -3.56 -2.87
N MET A 114 -0.05 -4.75 -2.31
CA MET A 114 -1.40 -5.31 -2.30
C MET A 114 -2.39 -4.48 -1.49
N VAL A 115 -1.93 -3.77 -0.45
CA VAL A 115 -2.81 -2.98 0.42
C VAL A 115 -2.82 -1.49 0.08
N GLN A 116 -1.67 -0.87 -0.18
CA GLN A 116 -1.57 0.58 -0.39
C GLN A 116 -2.26 1.02 -1.69
N ARG A 117 -2.35 0.15 -2.69
CA ARG A 117 -3.12 0.46 -3.91
C ARG A 117 -4.60 0.74 -3.64
N PHE A 118 -5.18 0.12 -2.60
CA PHE A 118 -6.57 0.35 -2.23
C PHE A 118 -6.71 1.68 -1.49
N VAL A 119 -5.71 2.07 -0.68
CA VAL A 119 -5.66 3.41 -0.08
C VAL A 119 -5.59 4.48 -1.18
N LEU A 120 -4.71 4.29 -2.18
CA LEU A 120 -4.59 5.19 -3.32
C LEU A 120 -5.90 5.29 -4.10
N GLY A 121 -6.49 4.16 -4.50
CA GLY A 121 -7.75 4.14 -5.23
C GLY A 121 -8.91 4.80 -4.47
N LEU A 122 -9.00 4.52 -3.16
CA LEU A 122 -10.08 5.03 -2.31
C LEU A 122 -10.03 6.55 -2.14
N HIS A 123 -8.81 7.11 -1.99
CA HIS A 123 -8.63 8.53 -1.73
C HIS A 123 -8.36 9.38 -2.97
N HIS A 124 -7.95 8.78 -4.11
CA HIS A 124 -7.54 9.51 -5.32
C HIS A 124 -8.56 10.59 -5.76
N PRO A 125 -9.87 10.29 -5.89
CA PRO A 125 -10.84 11.29 -6.35
C PRO A 125 -10.96 12.50 -5.41
N PHE A 126 -10.81 12.28 -4.10
CA PHE A 126 -10.93 13.34 -3.09
C PHE A 126 -9.60 14.07 -2.86
N ALA A 127 -8.47 13.39 -3.07
CA ALA A 127 -7.16 14.04 -3.05
C ALA A 127 -7.04 15.10 -4.15
N LEU A 128 -7.60 14.85 -5.35
CA LEU A 128 -7.68 15.85 -6.41
C LEU A 128 -8.58 17.03 -6.00
N LYS A 129 -9.75 16.76 -5.41
CA LYS A 129 -10.66 17.81 -4.89
C LYS A 129 -10.05 18.62 -3.75
N ALA A 130 -9.06 18.08 -3.04
CA ALA A 130 -8.40 18.78 -1.94
C ALA A 130 -7.59 20.00 -2.39
N MET A 131 -7.28 20.13 -3.69
CA MET A 131 -6.65 21.32 -4.25
C MET A 131 -7.57 22.55 -4.21
N GLU A 132 -8.89 22.33 -4.35
CA GLU A 132 -9.89 23.40 -4.36
C GLU A 132 -10.66 23.50 -3.04
N ASN A 133 -10.81 22.38 -2.33
CA ASN A 133 -11.58 22.30 -1.10
C ASN A 133 -10.79 21.63 0.04
N PRO A 134 -10.35 22.40 1.05
CA PRO A 134 -9.59 21.90 2.19
C PRO A 134 -10.28 20.80 3.02
N SER A 135 -11.61 20.65 2.94
CA SER A 135 -12.33 19.59 3.64
C SER A 135 -11.88 18.18 3.23
N TYR A 136 -11.23 18.02 2.08
CA TYR A 136 -10.70 16.75 1.60
C TYR A 136 -9.20 16.53 1.89
N TYR A 137 -8.56 17.39 2.70
CA TYR A 137 -7.13 17.31 3.03
C TYR A 137 -6.70 15.95 3.59
N TYR A 138 -7.59 15.27 4.33
CA TYR A 138 -7.33 13.91 4.82
C TYR A 138 -6.99 12.94 3.67
N SER A 139 -7.73 13.00 2.56
CA SER A 139 -7.46 12.15 1.38
C SER A 139 -6.12 12.45 0.74
N ARG A 140 -5.75 13.73 0.62
CA ARG A 140 -4.42 14.15 0.15
C ARG A 140 -3.32 13.53 1.02
N LYS A 141 -3.44 13.65 2.34
CA LYS A 141 -2.50 13.05 3.32
C LYS A 141 -2.38 11.54 3.17
N MET A 142 -3.50 10.84 3.00
CA MET A 142 -3.50 9.37 2.81
C MET A 142 -2.80 8.96 1.50
N CYS A 143 -3.05 9.67 0.40
CA CYS A 143 -2.38 9.42 -0.88
C CYS A 143 -0.87 9.66 -0.82
N VAL A 144 -0.41 10.74 -0.17
CA VAL A 144 1.02 11.03 0.03
C VAL A 144 1.67 9.93 0.88
N GLY A 145 1.04 9.55 2.00
CA GLY A 145 1.56 8.50 2.88
C GLY A 145 1.69 7.15 2.17
N ALA A 146 0.65 6.74 1.43
CA ALA A 146 0.67 5.52 0.62
C ALA A 146 1.76 5.57 -0.47
N SER A 147 1.92 6.73 -1.11
CA SER A 147 2.92 6.93 -2.18
C SER A 147 4.35 6.86 -1.66
N LEU A 148 4.64 7.51 -0.53
CA LEU A 148 5.93 7.40 0.12
C LEU A 148 6.22 5.97 0.57
N ARG A 149 5.20 5.28 1.10
CA ARG A 149 5.36 3.88 1.51
C ARG A 149 5.73 2.99 0.32
N LEU A 150 5.06 3.15 -0.82
CA LEU A 150 5.38 2.38 -2.02
C LEU A 150 6.71 2.79 -2.67
N LEU A 151 7.06 4.08 -2.75
CA LEU A 151 8.27 4.50 -3.48
C LEU A 151 9.55 4.35 -2.67
N THR A 152 9.52 4.61 -1.37
CA THR A 152 10.73 4.61 -0.52
C THR A 152 11.10 3.19 -0.06
N HIS A 153 10.12 2.39 0.37
CA HIS A 153 10.38 1.00 0.79
C HIS A 153 10.68 0.06 -0.37
N ASN A 154 10.34 0.45 -1.62
CA ASN A 154 10.67 -0.30 -2.84
C ASN A 154 11.83 0.33 -3.61
N SER A 155 12.75 1.04 -2.96
CA SER A 155 13.95 1.55 -3.62
C SER A 155 14.93 0.41 -3.95
N ALA A 156 15.58 0.51 -5.11
CA ALA A 156 16.53 -0.49 -5.63
C ALA A 156 17.75 -0.72 -4.72
N LEU A 157 17.97 0.17 -3.75
CA LEU A 157 19.06 0.11 -2.77
C LEU A 157 18.95 -1.07 -1.79
N SER A 158 17.81 -1.76 -1.76
CA SER A 158 17.51 -2.84 -0.80
C SER A 158 18.00 -4.24 -1.23
N GLY A 159 18.78 -4.36 -2.32
CA GLY A 159 19.42 -5.63 -2.72
C GLY A 159 18.47 -6.75 -3.17
N ASP A 160 17.19 -6.44 -3.34
CA ASP A 160 16.12 -7.41 -3.61
C ASP A 160 15.66 -7.26 -5.07
N ASP A 161 16.25 -8.10 -5.91
CA ASP A 161 16.15 -8.08 -7.37
C ASP A 161 14.76 -8.56 -7.85
N ASP A 162 14.13 -9.52 -7.15
CA ASP A 162 12.92 -10.17 -7.65
C ASP A 162 11.70 -9.22 -7.68
N PHE A 163 11.49 -8.45 -6.61
CA PHE A 163 10.39 -7.49 -6.61
C PHE A 163 10.62 -6.37 -7.64
N GLN A 164 11.88 -5.92 -7.80
CA GLN A 164 12.20 -4.92 -8.81
C GLN A 164 11.97 -5.47 -10.22
N ARG A 165 12.37 -6.72 -10.50
CA ARG A 165 12.11 -7.37 -11.79
C ARG A 165 10.62 -7.45 -12.10
N ILE A 166 9.78 -7.84 -11.13
CA ILE A 166 8.33 -7.86 -11.32
C ILE A 166 7.78 -6.44 -11.53
N ARG A 167 8.23 -5.46 -10.75
CA ARG A 167 7.83 -4.06 -10.93
C ARG A 167 8.20 -3.56 -12.33
N MET A 168 9.41 -3.84 -12.79
CA MET A 168 9.99 -3.35 -14.04
C MET A 168 9.43 -4.01 -15.28
N ARG A 169 9.24 -5.33 -15.23
CA ARG A 169 8.76 -6.13 -16.36
C ARG A 169 7.26 -6.35 -16.33
N GLY A 170 6.63 -6.18 -15.18
CA GLY A 170 5.20 -6.35 -15.00
C GLY A 170 4.38 -5.25 -15.67
N SER A 171 3.08 -5.50 -15.71
CA SER A 171 2.04 -4.60 -16.20
C SER A 171 0.94 -4.44 -15.16
N GLY A 172 -0.02 -3.55 -15.41
CA GLY A 172 -1.21 -3.40 -14.56
C GLY A 172 -0.84 -3.09 -13.11
N LEU A 173 -1.22 -4.00 -12.21
CA LEU A 173 -0.97 -3.97 -10.77
C LEU A 173 0.46 -3.61 -10.33
N PHE A 174 1.47 -3.98 -11.11
CA PHE A 174 2.87 -3.79 -10.73
C PHE A 174 3.49 -2.48 -11.22
N MET A 175 2.79 -1.77 -12.13
CA MET A 175 3.30 -0.56 -12.77
C MET A 175 2.44 0.66 -12.44
N ILE A 176 1.12 0.55 -12.63
CA ILE A 176 0.19 1.67 -12.52
C ILE A 176 0.26 2.37 -11.16
N PRO A 177 0.26 1.66 -10.01
CA PRO A 177 0.32 2.32 -8.71
C PRO A 177 1.60 3.15 -8.53
N PHE A 178 2.74 2.66 -9.03
CA PHE A 178 4.02 3.37 -8.87
C PHE A 178 4.09 4.64 -9.72
N THR A 179 3.58 4.61 -10.94
CA THR A 179 3.46 5.80 -11.79
C THR A 179 2.52 6.82 -11.13
N GLN A 180 1.36 6.38 -10.64
CA GLN A 180 0.41 7.23 -9.94
C GLN A 180 1.04 7.87 -8.69
N CYS A 181 1.77 7.10 -7.89
CA CYS A 181 2.49 7.61 -6.73
C CYS A 181 3.52 8.67 -7.10
N ALA A 182 4.34 8.43 -8.13
CA ALA A 182 5.38 9.36 -8.54
C ALA A 182 4.77 10.69 -9.00
N LEU A 183 3.71 10.65 -9.81
CA LEU A 183 2.98 11.84 -10.23
C LEU A 183 2.38 12.60 -9.05
N TYR A 184 1.80 11.88 -8.08
CA TYR A 184 1.28 12.49 -6.87
C TYR A 184 2.34 13.22 -6.06
N LEU A 185 3.49 12.59 -5.83
CA LEU A 185 4.57 13.21 -5.06
C LEU A 185 5.17 14.41 -5.82
N CYS A 186 5.27 14.34 -7.15
CA CYS A 186 5.69 15.49 -7.96
C CYS A 186 4.70 16.65 -7.83
N SER A 187 3.40 16.40 -7.94
CA SER A 187 2.37 17.44 -7.77
C SER A 187 2.44 18.06 -6.38
N GLU A 188 2.62 17.25 -5.33
CA GLU A 188 2.78 17.73 -3.96
C GLU A 188 4.01 18.64 -3.80
N LEU A 189 5.12 18.28 -4.42
CA LEU A 189 6.34 19.11 -4.42
C LEU A 189 6.14 20.43 -5.18
N THR A 190 5.41 20.42 -6.28
CA THR A 190 5.09 21.63 -7.05
C THR A 190 4.20 22.56 -6.24
N ASP A 191 3.11 22.06 -5.66
CA ASP A 191 2.22 22.84 -4.80
C ASP A 191 2.98 23.51 -3.64
N GLN A 192 3.90 22.78 -3.00
CA GLN A 192 4.72 23.32 -1.91
C GLN A 192 5.64 24.44 -2.40
N ALA A 193 6.31 24.24 -3.54
CA ALA A 193 7.19 25.24 -4.12
C ALA A 193 6.46 26.50 -4.58
N GLU A 194 5.19 26.40 -4.98
CA GLU A 194 4.35 27.56 -5.35
C GLU A 194 3.79 28.30 -4.13
N THR A 195 3.64 27.62 -2.99
CA THR A 195 3.06 28.18 -1.76
C THR A 195 4.12 28.78 -0.82
N GLU A 196 5.38 28.33 -0.89
CA GLU A 196 6.50 28.83 -0.08
C GLU A 196 7.05 30.18 -0.61
N GLU A 197 6.64 31.32 -0.03
CA GLU A 197 7.47 32.53 0.01
C GLU A 197 8.71 32.31 0.92
N PRO A 198 9.85 32.99 0.69
CA PRO A 198 11.12 32.67 1.35
C PRO A 198 11.10 33.06 2.84
N VAL A 199 10.69 32.15 3.71
CA VAL A 199 10.70 32.29 5.18
C VAL A 199 11.27 30.99 5.79
N PRO A 200 12.08 31.05 6.88
CA PRO A 200 12.99 29.95 7.21
C PRO A 200 12.24 28.71 7.71
N THR A 201 12.43 27.62 6.98
CA THR A 201 11.76 26.32 7.13
C THR A 201 11.96 25.69 8.50
N ASN A 202 10.86 25.22 9.08
CA ASN A 202 10.84 24.37 10.27
C ASN A 202 11.44 22.99 9.94
N GLY A 203 12.14 22.34 10.88
CA GLY A 203 12.89 21.10 10.60
C GLY A 203 12.06 19.88 10.13
N GLN A 204 10.74 19.90 10.29
CA GLN A 204 9.82 18.85 9.82
C GLN A 204 9.46 18.97 8.33
N GLU A 205 9.29 20.19 7.80
CA GLU A 205 9.01 20.43 6.37
C GLU A 205 10.19 20.01 5.50
N THR A 206 11.41 20.32 5.95
CA THR A 206 12.65 19.87 5.30
C THR A 206 12.78 18.34 5.25
N SER A 207 12.19 17.61 6.20
CA SER A 207 12.20 16.14 6.22
C SER A 207 11.22 15.53 5.22
N LEU A 208 9.99 16.06 5.13
CA LEU A 208 9.00 15.60 4.16
C LEU A 208 9.46 15.88 2.72
N TYR A 209 9.99 17.06 2.44
CA TYR A 209 10.55 17.41 1.14
C TYR A 209 11.64 16.42 0.69
N LYS A 210 12.57 16.07 1.59
CA LYS A 210 13.61 15.06 1.32
C LYS A 210 13.02 13.69 1.01
N GLN A 211 11.97 13.28 1.71
CA GLN A 211 11.29 12.01 1.47
C GLN A 211 10.57 11.99 0.12
N LEU A 212 9.84 13.06 -0.21
CA LEU A 212 9.16 13.23 -1.50
C LEU A 212 10.17 13.18 -2.65
N HIS A 213 11.25 13.97 -2.56
CA HIS A 213 12.31 14.00 -3.55
C HIS A 213 12.99 12.63 -3.72
N SER A 214 13.28 11.96 -2.60
CA SER A 214 13.87 10.61 -2.61
C SER A 214 12.95 9.59 -3.30
N GLY A 215 11.64 9.61 -3.00
CA GLY A 215 10.65 8.74 -3.62
C GLY A 215 10.57 8.92 -5.14
N THR A 216 10.47 10.17 -5.61
CA THR A 216 10.45 10.50 -7.05
C THR A 216 11.74 10.08 -7.74
N LYS A 217 12.91 10.37 -7.15
CA LYS A 217 14.21 9.98 -7.70
C LYS A 217 14.34 8.46 -7.81
N SER A 218 13.85 7.72 -6.80
CA SER A 218 13.82 6.25 -6.84
C SER A 218 12.97 5.71 -7.99
N TYR A 219 11.83 6.34 -8.29
CA TYR A 219 11.00 5.94 -9.44
C TYR A 219 11.70 6.24 -10.77
N LEU A 220 12.29 7.42 -10.94
CA LEU A 220 12.96 7.81 -12.17
C LEU A 220 14.16 6.92 -12.51
N ASN A 221 14.94 6.52 -11.50
CA ASN A 221 16.03 5.56 -11.69
C ASN A 221 15.50 4.21 -12.16
N CYS A 222 14.41 3.74 -11.56
CA CYS A 222 13.73 2.51 -11.96
C CYS A 222 13.28 2.60 -13.43
N VAL A 223 12.62 3.67 -13.88
CA VAL A 223 12.19 3.81 -15.29
C VAL A 223 13.36 3.80 -16.28
N LYS A 224 14.50 4.42 -15.93
CA LYS A 224 15.70 4.45 -16.79
C LYS A 224 16.26 3.06 -17.07
N GLU A 225 16.21 2.15 -16.10
CA GLU A 225 16.65 0.76 -16.25
C GLU A 225 15.73 -0.08 -17.16
N ARG A 226 14.57 0.46 -17.55
CA ARG A 226 13.58 -0.22 -18.43
C ARG A 226 13.83 0.06 -19.91
N SER A 227 14.58 1.12 -20.20
CA SER A 227 14.80 1.68 -21.55
C SER A 227 16.03 1.06 -22.18
#